data_AF-A0A2T6KZ43-F1
#
_entry.id   AF-A0A2T6KZ43-F1
#
_cell.length_a   1.000
_cell.length_b   1.000
_cell.length_c   1.000
_cell.angle_alpha   90.00
_cell.angle_beta   90.00
_cell.angle_gamma   90.00
#
_symmetry.space_group_name_H-M   'P 1'
#
loop_
_entity.id
_entity.type
_entity.pdbx_description
1 polymer ?
#
loop_
_entity_poly.entity_id
_entity_poly.type
_entity_poly.pdbx_seq_one_letter_code
_entity_poly.pdbx_strand_id
1 'polypeptide(L)'
;MPVICEAAIALALTEPDRHWMERQLVELMRDADGSVRSIAALAVGHLARVHGQIDLELVMPVLQDLVEDSEACGNAANALDDISTFVHYGNADDGIMRVVDATDVGDEYADLG
;
A
#
# COMPACT_ATOMS: atom_id res chain seq x y z
N MET A 1 -4.75 22.33 1.48
CA MET A 1 -3.98 21.07 1.40
C MET A 1 -3.90 20.23 2.68
N PRO A 2 -4.15 20.71 3.93
CA PRO A 2 -4.16 19.80 5.10
C PRO A 2 -5.50 19.07 5.34
N VAL A 3 -6.63 19.66 4.94
CA VAL A 3 -7.97 19.15 5.28
C VAL A 3 -8.33 17.82 4.57
N ILE A 4 -7.81 17.58 3.36
CA ILE A 4 -8.05 16.32 2.64
C ILE A 4 -7.24 15.18 3.27
N CYS A 5 -5.99 15.46 3.67
CA CYS A 5 -5.16 14.49 4.38
C CYS A 5 -5.77 14.13 5.74
N GLU A 6 -6.24 15.11 6.52
CA GLU A 6 -6.88 14.86 7.81
C GLU A 6 -8.21 14.10 7.67
N ALA A 7 -9.01 14.37 6.64
CA ALA A 7 -10.26 13.64 6.39
C ALA A 7 -10.01 12.19 5.95
N ALA A 8 -9.02 11.95 5.07
CA ALA A 8 -8.64 10.61 4.64
C ALA A 8 -8.01 9.79 5.80
N ILE A 9 -7.19 10.44 6.63
CA ILE A 9 -6.62 9.84 7.85
C ILE A 9 -7.72 9.57 8.88
N ALA A 10 -8.66 10.50 9.10
CA ALA A 10 -9.77 10.30 10.03
C ALA A 10 -10.74 9.18 9.57
N LEU A 11 -10.94 9.03 8.26
CA LEU A 11 -11.70 7.93 7.68
C LEU A 11 -10.96 6.59 7.81
N ALA A 12 -9.64 6.55 7.58
CA ALA A 12 -8.84 5.37 7.88
C ALA A 12 -8.98 4.97 9.37
N LEU A 13 -8.92 5.94 10.28
CA LEU A 13 -9.06 5.72 11.72
C LEU A 13 -10.47 5.34 12.19
N THR A 14 -11.49 5.37 11.33
CA THR A 14 -12.86 4.96 11.66
C THR A 14 -13.24 3.74 10.82
N GLU A 15 -13.18 2.53 11.42
CA GLU A 15 -13.60 1.28 10.77
C GLU A 15 -15.13 1.21 10.63
N PRO A 16 -15.70 1.39 9.43
CA PRO A 16 -16.73 0.40 9.08
C PRO A 16 -16.54 -0.33 7.75
N ASP A 17 -15.66 0.10 6.85
CA ASP A 17 -15.39 -0.69 5.63
C ASP A 17 -14.06 -0.30 4.95
N ARG A 18 -12.97 -0.95 5.37
CA ARG A 18 -11.63 -0.76 4.78
C ARG A 18 -11.63 -1.02 3.26
N HIS A 19 -12.31 -2.08 2.80
CA HIS A 19 -12.36 -2.40 1.38
C HIS A 19 -13.12 -1.33 0.57
N TRP A 20 -14.16 -0.74 1.14
CA TRP A 20 -14.80 0.43 0.52
C TRP A 20 -13.84 1.61 0.42
N MET A 21 -13.07 1.89 1.46
CA MET A 21 -12.07 2.97 1.46
C MET A 21 -10.98 2.73 0.41
N GLU A 22 -10.44 1.51 0.33
CA GLU A 22 -9.44 1.11 -0.69
C GLU A 22 -9.98 1.34 -2.11
N ARG A 23 -11.24 0.96 -2.38
CA ARG A 23 -11.89 1.25 -3.67
C ARG A 23 -12.01 2.75 -3.93
N GLN A 24 -12.39 3.56 -2.94
CA GLN A 24 -12.46 5.02 -3.11
C GLN A 24 -11.08 5.62 -3.41
N LEU A 25 -10.05 5.17 -2.71
CA LEU A 25 -8.67 5.64 -2.95
C LEU A 25 -8.19 5.26 -4.35
N VAL A 26 -8.51 4.06 -4.84
CA VAL A 26 -8.19 3.66 -6.22
C VAL A 26 -8.86 4.55 -7.26
N GLU A 27 -10.13 4.92 -7.06
CA GLU A 27 -10.79 5.85 -7.98
C GLU A 27 -10.12 7.23 -7.96
N LEU A 28 -9.74 7.74 -6.78
CA LEU A 28 -9.05 9.02 -6.65
C LEU A 28 -7.62 9.00 -7.21
N MET A 29 -6.92 7.87 -7.16
CA MET A 29 -5.63 7.68 -7.82
C MET A 29 -5.72 7.76 -9.35
N ARG A 30 -6.93 7.72 -9.92
CA ARG A 30 -7.19 7.88 -11.36
C ARG A 30 -7.84 9.23 -11.71
N ASP A 31 -7.91 10.15 -10.76
CA ASP A 31 -8.52 11.46 -10.99
C ASP A 31 -7.74 12.27 -12.04
N ALA A 32 -8.45 13.16 -12.74
CA ALA A 32 -7.83 14.03 -13.75
C ALA A 32 -6.85 15.04 -13.14
N ASP A 33 -7.07 15.46 -11.89
CA ASP A 33 -6.18 16.35 -11.14
C ASP A 33 -5.04 15.57 -10.49
N GLY A 34 -3.79 15.83 -10.89
CA GLY A 34 -2.64 15.12 -10.32
C GLY A 34 -2.36 15.42 -8.86
N SER A 35 -2.85 16.54 -8.32
CA SER A 35 -2.83 16.77 -6.88
C SER A 35 -3.73 15.79 -6.14
N VAL A 36 -4.89 15.45 -6.72
CA VAL A 36 -5.80 14.45 -6.15
C VAL A 36 -5.17 13.06 -6.20
N ARG A 37 -4.58 12.68 -7.35
CA ARG A 37 -3.85 11.40 -7.48
C ARG A 37 -2.72 11.28 -6.45
N SER A 38 -1.93 12.34 -6.31
CA SER A 38 -0.82 12.42 -5.36
C SER A 38 -1.26 12.28 -3.89
N ILE A 39 -2.36 12.93 -3.50
CA ILE A 39 -2.92 12.82 -2.15
C ILE A 39 -3.53 11.43 -1.90
N ALA A 40 -4.17 10.85 -2.91
CA ALA A 40 -4.73 9.50 -2.81
C ALA A 40 -3.63 8.45 -2.58
N ALA A 41 -2.51 8.54 -3.30
CA ALA A 41 -1.34 7.69 -3.07
C ALA A 41 -0.78 7.85 -1.64
N LEU A 42 -0.66 9.08 -1.13
CA LEU A 42 -0.24 9.32 0.25
C LEU A 42 -1.18 8.67 1.27
N ALA A 43 -2.50 8.78 1.05
CA ALA A 43 -3.50 8.18 1.92
C ALA A 43 -3.42 6.65 1.95
N VAL A 44 -3.08 6.01 0.82
CA VAL A 44 -2.81 4.57 0.76
C VAL A 44 -1.64 4.18 1.66
N GLY A 45 -0.52 4.92 1.62
CA GLY A 45 0.62 4.67 2.51
C GLY A 45 0.26 4.81 3.99
N HIS A 46 -0.60 5.77 4.35
CA HIS A 46 -1.15 5.88 5.70
C HIS A 46 -2.04 4.70 6.08
N LEU A 47 -2.89 4.21 5.16
CA LEU A 47 -3.73 3.05 5.41
C LEU A 47 -2.87 1.81 5.71
N ALA A 48 -1.83 1.58 4.90
CA ALA A 48 -0.85 0.52 5.12
C ALA A 48 -0.16 0.65 6.49
N ARG A 49 0.33 1.85 6.83
CA ARG A 49 1.02 2.11 8.10
C ARG A 49 0.12 1.95 9.33
N VAL A 50 -1.15 2.37 9.25
CA VAL A 50 -2.08 2.39 10.39
C VAL A 50 -2.71 1.01 10.61
N HIS A 51 -3.10 0.32 9.54
CA HIS A 51 -3.85 -0.94 9.66
C HIS A 51 -3.00 -2.19 9.43
N GLY A 52 -1.84 -2.06 8.80
CA GLY A 52 -0.98 -3.20 8.43
C GLY A 52 -1.64 -4.19 7.46
N GLN A 53 -2.77 -3.81 6.85
CA GLN A 53 -3.58 -4.63 5.94
C GLN A 53 -4.10 -3.75 4.81
N ILE A 54 -3.97 -4.22 3.58
CA ILE A 54 -4.53 -3.59 2.38
C ILE A 54 -4.79 -4.64 1.30
N ASP A 55 -5.78 -4.44 0.44
CA ASP A 55 -5.95 -5.24 -0.78
C ASP A 55 -4.86 -4.89 -1.81
N LEU A 56 -3.80 -5.72 -1.85
CA LEU A 56 -2.67 -5.53 -2.74
C LEU A 56 -3.02 -5.75 -4.22
N GLU A 57 -3.95 -6.66 -4.52
CA GLU A 57 -4.37 -6.92 -5.90
C GLU A 57 -5.07 -5.70 -6.50
N LEU A 58 -5.85 -5.00 -5.67
CA LEU A 58 -6.55 -3.78 -6.04
C LEU A 58 -5.62 -2.57 -6.17
N VAL A 59 -4.69 -2.41 -5.23
CA VAL A 59 -3.94 -1.14 -5.04
C VAL A 59 -2.60 -1.13 -5.79
N MET A 60 -1.87 -2.24 -5.81
CA MET A 60 -0.50 -2.29 -6.34
C MET A 60 -0.39 -1.87 -7.81
N PRO A 61 -1.26 -2.34 -8.75
CA PRO A 61 -1.13 -1.96 -10.15
C PRO A 61 -1.25 -0.44 -10.35
N VAL A 62 -2.16 0.20 -9.61
CA VAL A 62 -2.42 1.64 -9.75
C VAL A 62 -1.27 2.46 -9.16
N LEU A 63 -0.71 2.05 -8.02
CA LEU A 63 0.48 2.71 -7.46
C LEU A 63 1.70 2.58 -8.38
N GLN A 64 1.90 1.41 -8.99
CA GLN A 64 2.99 1.19 -9.94
C GLN A 64 2.86 2.12 -11.15
N ASP A 65 1.65 2.29 -11.70
CA ASP A 65 1.40 3.26 -12.77
C ASP A 65 1.69 4.71 -12.32
N LEU A 66 1.35 5.07 -11.07
CA LEU A 66 1.58 6.42 -10.55
C LEU A 66 3.04 6.76 -10.25
N VAL A 67 3.95 5.78 -10.20
CA VAL A 67 5.40 6.07 -10.09
C VAL A 67 5.91 6.81 -11.33
N GLU A 68 5.28 6.60 -12.48
CA GLU A 68 5.60 7.29 -13.74
C GLU A 68 4.83 8.62 -13.91
N ASP A 69 3.91 8.94 -12.99
CA ASP A 69 3.12 10.16 -13.00
C ASP A 69 3.90 11.35 -12.41
N SER A 70 4.09 12.42 -13.18
CA SER A 70 4.91 13.57 -12.77
C SER A 70 4.43 14.32 -11.52
N GLU A 71 3.14 14.21 -11.17
CA GLU A 71 2.54 14.90 -10.03
C GLU A 71 2.41 13.98 -8.79
N ALA A 72 2.28 12.66 -9.01
CA ALA A 72 2.05 11.68 -7.96
C ALA A 72 3.28 10.82 -7.59
N CYS A 73 4.32 10.77 -8.43
CA CYS A 73 5.44 9.81 -8.31
C CYS A 73 6.07 9.74 -6.92
N GLY A 74 6.31 10.88 -6.27
CA GLY A 74 6.91 10.92 -4.93
C GLY A 74 6.03 10.26 -3.86
N ASN A 75 4.73 10.54 -3.87
CA ASN A 75 3.81 9.93 -2.91
C ASN A 75 3.48 8.48 -3.26
N ALA A 76 3.50 8.12 -4.55
CA ALA A 76 3.36 6.74 -4.99
C ALA A 76 4.52 5.88 -4.51
N ALA A 77 5.77 6.35 -4.66
CA ALA A 77 6.96 5.67 -4.15
C ALA A 77 6.90 5.50 -2.63
N ASN A 78 6.55 6.58 -1.89
CA ASN A 78 6.39 6.50 -0.43
C ASN A 78 5.31 5.49 -0.01
N ALA A 79 4.21 5.39 -0.76
CA ALA A 79 3.14 4.45 -0.45
C ALA A 79 3.57 3.00 -0.68
N LEU A 80 4.35 2.72 -1.73
CA LEU A 80 4.94 1.41 -1.98
C LEU A 80 5.91 1.01 -0.86
N ASP A 81 6.75 1.95 -0.41
CA ASP A 81 7.64 1.74 0.73
C ASP A 81 6.85 1.44 2.02
N ASP A 82 5.79 2.21 2.29
CA ASP A 82 4.90 1.97 3.43
C ASP A 82 4.23 0.60 3.37
N ILE A 83 3.74 0.19 2.19
CA ILE A 83 3.16 -1.14 2.00
C ILE A 83 4.19 -2.22 2.31
N SER A 84 5.40 -2.12 1.74
CA SER A 84 6.46 -3.10 1.96
C SER A 84 6.90 -3.20 3.43
N THR A 85 6.82 -2.08 4.16
CA THR A 85 7.27 -1.97 5.56
C THR A 85 6.22 -2.48 6.54
N PHE A 86 4.95 -2.13 6.32
CA PHE A 86 3.90 -2.27 7.34
C PHE A 86 2.85 -3.34 7.02
N VAL A 87 2.71 -3.76 5.76
CA VAL A 87 1.74 -4.79 5.41
C VAL A 87 2.35 -6.16 5.66
N HIS A 88 1.86 -6.83 6.70
CA HIS A 88 2.30 -8.17 7.07
C HIS A 88 1.23 -9.19 6.71
N TYR A 89 1.60 -10.24 5.97
CA TYR A 89 0.70 -11.36 5.72
C TYR A 89 0.42 -12.11 7.03
N GLY A 90 -0.85 -12.27 7.37
CA GLY A 90 -1.29 -13.23 8.37
C GLY A 90 -0.79 -14.64 8.03
N ASN A 91 -0.52 -15.46 9.04
CA ASN A 91 0.01 -16.81 8.84
C ASN A 91 -0.92 -17.70 7.99
N ALA A 92 -0.31 -18.72 7.38
CA ALA A 92 -0.81 -19.57 6.29
C ALA A 92 -2.14 -20.33 6.51
N ASP A 93 -2.92 -20.01 7.55
CA ASP A 93 -4.27 -20.55 7.74
C ASP A 93 -5.32 -19.85 6.83
N ASP A 94 -4.95 -18.72 6.19
CA ASP A 94 -5.84 -17.91 5.34
C ASP A 94 -5.62 -18.10 3.82
N GLY A 95 -4.76 -19.04 3.39
CA GLY A 95 -4.75 -19.53 2.00
C GLY A 95 -4.16 -18.60 0.92
N ILE A 96 -3.29 -17.64 1.24
CA ILE A 96 -2.65 -16.77 0.24
C ILE A 96 -1.12 -16.98 0.18
N MET A 97 -0.61 -17.14 -1.05
CA MET A 97 0.78 -17.43 -1.40
C MET A 97 1.72 -16.30 -0.97
N ARG A 98 2.77 -16.63 -0.21
CA ARG A 98 3.85 -15.70 0.11
C ARG A 98 4.80 -15.55 -1.07
N VAL A 99 5.09 -14.32 -1.45
CA VAL A 99 6.32 -14.02 -2.20
C VAL A 99 7.46 -14.27 -1.23
N VAL A 100 8.23 -15.33 -1.47
CA VAL A 100 9.47 -15.59 -0.74
C VAL A 100 10.42 -14.42 -1.00
N ASP A 101 10.85 -13.75 0.07
CA ASP A 101 11.95 -12.80 -0.02
C ASP A 101 13.19 -13.58 -0.50
N ALA A 102 13.95 -13.01 -1.44
CA ALA A 102 15.13 -13.63 -2.02
C ALA A 102 16.28 -13.83 -1.00
N THR A 103 16.09 -13.39 0.25
CA THR A 103 17.00 -13.62 1.36
C THR A 103 16.69 -14.88 2.18
N ASP A 104 15.60 -15.60 1.93
CA ASP A 104 15.25 -16.87 2.61
C ASP A 104 15.83 -18.11 1.89
N VAL A 105 17.07 -18.01 1.39
CA VAL A 105 17.89 -19.20 1.14
C VAL A 105 18.72 -19.41 2.40
N GLY A 106 18.10 -20.03 3.39
CA GLY A 106 18.74 -20.43 4.63
C GLY A 106 20.00 -21.28 4.37
N ASP A 107 20.96 -21.11 5.27
CA ASP A 107 22.25 -21.80 5.37
C ASP A 107 22.16 -23.35 5.40
N GLU A 108 21.76 -24.00 4.30
CA GLU A 108 21.67 -25.47 4.24
C GLU A 108 22.94 -26.15 3.66
N TYR A 109 24.12 -25.54 3.80
CA TYR A 109 25.40 -26.19 3.44
C TYR A 109 26.58 -25.83 4.38
N ALA A 110 26.34 -25.49 5.64
CA ALA A 110 27.42 -25.18 6.58
C ALA A 110 28.09 -26.41 7.24
N ASP A 111 27.65 -27.64 6.95
CA ASP A 111 28.12 -28.85 7.66
C ASP A 111 28.70 -29.96 6.75
N LEU A 112 29.21 -29.57 5.57
CA LEU A 112 30.06 -30.44 4.73
C LEU A 112 31.45 -29.82 4.56
N GLY A 113 32.25 -29.90 5.61
CA GLY A 113 33.67 -29.50 5.60
C GLY A 113 34.40 -29.90 6.87
#